data_AF-A0A8T8LQ81-F1
#
_entry.id   AF-A0A8T8LQ81-F1
#
_cell.length_a   1.000
_cell.length_b   1.000
_cell.length_c   1.000
_cell.angle_alpha   90.00
_cell.angle_beta   90.00
_cell.angle_gamma   90.00
#
_symmetry.space_group_name_H-M   'P 1'
#
loop_
_entity.id
_entity.type
_entity.pdbx_description
1 polymer ?
#
loop_
_entity_poly.entity_id
_entity_poly.type
_entity_poly.pdbx_seq_one_letter_code
_entity_poly.pdbx_strand_id
1 'polypeptide(L)'
;MAQSLSGSVPALAGWSVEGSLPILAVVIAAGLGTTLLFAVSLAAYRRRRRAQYRLIALAVGALLARSVVGAGTVLGVVPMPVHHLVAHSLDFLIAALVLYAVYAHAPGAVGDDAASD
;
A
#
# COMPACT_ATOMS: atom_id res chain seq x y z
N MET A 1 -17.06 -43.95 28.27
CA MET A 1 -17.99 -43.17 27.42
C MET A 1 -17.58 -41.71 27.47
N ALA A 2 -16.57 -41.33 26.68
CA ALA A 2 -16.11 -39.95 26.54
C ALA A 2 -16.14 -39.64 25.04
N GLN A 3 -17.17 -38.92 24.61
CA GLN A 3 -17.32 -38.49 23.22
C GLN A 3 -16.45 -37.24 23.03
N SER A 4 -15.29 -37.40 22.39
CA SER A 4 -14.49 -36.28 21.91
C SER A 4 -15.21 -35.65 20.74
N LEU A 5 -15.76 -34.44 20.95
CA LEU A 5 -16.30 -33.57 19.91
C LEU A 5 -15.16 -33.23 18.93
N SER A 6 -15.03 -34.04 17.87
CA SER A 6 -14.22 -33.71 16.70
C SER A 6 -14.95 -32.60 15.96
N GLY A 7 -14.69 -31.36 16.39
CA GLY A 7 -15.08 -30.16 15.69
C GLY A 7 -14.29 -30.06 14.39
N SER A 8 -14.80 -30.72 13.35
CA SER A 8 -14.34 -30.50 11.98
C SER A 8 -14.65 -29.06 11.61
N VAL A 9 -13.64 -28.18 11.64
CA VAL A 9 -13.67 -26.90 10.93
C VAL A 9 -12.81 -27.02 9.66
N PRO A 10 -13.25 -27.76 8.63
CA PRO A 10 -12.51 -27.89 7.37
C PRO A 10 -12.51 -26.59 6.55
N ALA A 11 -13.41 -25.65 6.86
CA ALA A 11 -13.57 -24.42 6.09
C ALA A 11 -12.43 -23.41 6.27
N LEU A 12 -11.72 -23.44 7.41
CA LEU A 12 -10.58 -22.53 7.68
C LEU A 12 -9.23 -23.12 7.24
N ALA A 13 -9.15 -24.44 7.03
CA ALA A 13 -7.93 -25.11 6.55
C ALA A 13 -7.62 -24.78 5.08
N GLY A 14 -8.63 -24.46 4.26
CA GLY A 14 -8.45 -24.05 2.86
C GLY A 14 -7.88 -22.64 2.67
N TRP A 15 -7.66 -21.90 3.76
CA TRP A 15 -7.17 -20.51 3.75
C TRP A 15 -5.69 -20.41 4.16
N SER A 16 -5.01 -21.53 4.45
CA SER A 16 -3.61 -21.53 4.85
C SER A 16 -2.65 -21.36 3.65
N VAL A 17 -2.46 -20.09 3.29
CA VAL A 17 -1.23 -19.33 2.93
C VAL A 17 -0.24 -19.83 1.84
N GLU A 18 -0.18 -21.10 1.44
CA GLU A 18 0.67 -21.52 0.30
C GLU A 18 -0.17 -21.98 -0.90
N GLY A 19 -0.21 -21.15 -1.95
CA GLY A 19 -0.77 -21.53 -3.25
C GLY A 19 -2.26 -21.28 -3.47
N SER A 20 -2.94 -20.46 -2.66
CA SER A 20 -4.35 -20.14 -2.90
C SER A 20 -4.50 -19.17 -4.09
N LEU A 21 -4.97 -19.70 -5.22
CA LEU A 21 -5.43 -18.96 -6.40
C LEU A 21 -6.22 -17.67 -6.08
N PRO A 22 -7.13 -17.62 -5.08
CA PRO A 22 -7.82 -16.37 -4.73
C PRO A 22 -6.87 -15.27 -4.23
N ILE A 23 -5.87 -15.58 -3.39
CA ILE A 23 -4.92 -14.57 -2.90
C ILE A 23 -4.11 -14.03 -4.07
N LEU A 24 -3.64 -14.90 -4.96
CA LEU A 24 -2.90 -14.46 -6.15
C LEU A 24 -3.75 -13.54 -7.06
N ALA A 25 -5.02 -13.87 -7.27
CA ALA A 25 -5.93 -13.03 -8.05
C ALA A 25 -6.10 -11.63 -7.44
N VAL A 26 -6.28 -11.55 -6.12
CA VAL A 26 -6.37 -10.26 -5.41
C VAL A 26 -5.06 -9.49 -5.50
N VAL A 27 -3.91 -10.15 -5.36
CA VAL A 27 -2.58 -9.53 -5.48
C VAL A 27 -2.36 -8.98 -6.89
N ILE A 28 -2.75 -9.71 -7.94
CA ILE A 28 -2.67 -9.24 -9.33
C ILE A 28 -3.58 -8.03 -9.53
N ALA A 29 -4.84 -8.09 -9.08
CA ALA A 29 -5.77 -6.99 -9.19
C ALA A 29 -5.25 -5.72 -8.46
N ALA A 30 -4.73 -5.89 -7.25
CA ALA A 30 -4.11 -4.81 -6.48
C ALA A 30 -2.86 -4.25 -7.19
N GLY A 31 -2.02 -5.11 -7.76
CA GLY A 31 -0.85 -4.72 -8.55
C GLY A 31 -1.22 -3.90 -9.79
N LEU A 32 -2.23 -4.34 -10.55
CA LEU A 32 -2.73 -3.64 -11.73
C LEU A 32 -3.33 -2.27 -11.36
N GLY A 33 -4.18 -2.22 -10.34
CA GLY A 33 -4.77 -0.98 -9.84
C GLY A 33 -3.70 0.02 -9.38
N THR A 34 -2.70 -0.46 -8.63
CA THR A 34 -1.61 0.39 -8.15
C THR A 34 -0.72 0.89 -9.28
N THR A 35 -0.46 0.06 -10.29
CA THR A 35 0.31 0.44 -11.48
C THR A 35 -0.41 1.53 -12.28
N LEU A 36 -1.73 1.41 -12.45
CA LEU A 36 -2.54 2.43 -13.10
C LEU A 36 -2.51 3.75 -12.32
N LEU A 37 -2.72 3.70 -11.01
CA LEU A 37 -2.64 4.87 -10.14
C LEU A 37 -1.25 5.52 -10.19
N PHE A 38 -0.19 4.70 -10.23
CA PHE A 38 1.17 5.19 -10.38
C PHE A 38 1.37 5.93 -11.70
N ALA A 39 0.93 5.34 -12.83
CA ALA A 39 1.01 5.98 -14.14
C ALA A 39 0.25 7.33 -14.17
N VAL A 40 -0.95 7.39 -13.58
CA VAL A 40 -1.73 8.63 -13.46
C VAL A 40 -0.99 9.67 -12.59
N SER A 41 -0.45 9.26 -11.45
CA SER A 41 0.31 10.15 -10.55
C SER A 41 1.57 10.71 -11.24
N LEU A 42 2.26 9.89 -12.03
CA LEU A 42 3.43 10.28 -12.80
C LEU A 42 3.05 11.23 -13.95
N ALA A 43 1.94 10.97 -14.64
CA ALA A 43 1.41 11.85 -15.68
C ALA A 43 1.01 13.22 -15.12
N ALA A 44 0.36 13.25 -13.94
CA ALA A 44 0.02 14.48 -13.24
C ALA A 44 1.28 15.26 -12.82
N TYR A 45 2.29 14.58 -12.29
CA TYR A 45 3.58 15.19 -11.96
C TYR A 45 4.26 15.80 -13.20
N ARG A 46 4.33 15.06 -14.31
CA ARG A 46 4.91 15.53 -15.57
C ARG A 46 4.20 16.77 -16.13
N ARG A 47 2.87 16.85 -15.98
CA ARG A 47 2.08 18.00 -16.46
C ARG A 47 2.18 19.25 -15.58
N ARG A 48 2.32 19.13 -14.27
CA ARG A 48 2.22 20.29 -13.35
C ARG A 48 3.51 20.68 -12.62
N ARG A 49 4.55 19.81 -12.58
CA ARG A 49 5.86 20.02 -11.90
C ARG A 49 5.83 20.62 -10.48
N ARG A 50 4.69 20.66 -9.78
CA ARG A 50 4.63 21.13 -8.38
C ARG A 50 5.13 20.04 -7.41
N ALA A 51 5.79 20.45 -6.33
CA ALA A 51 6.39 19.56 -5.35
C ALA A 51 5.38 18.58 -4.71
N GLN A 52 4.14 19.02 -4.49
CA GLN A 52 3.04 18.18 -3.99
C GLN A 52 2.79 16.94 -4.86
N TYR A 53 2.78 17.08 -6.19
CA TYR A 53 2.56 15.95 -7.11
C TYR A 53 3.74 14.96 -7.11
N ARG A 54 4.95 15.39 -6.73
CA ARG A 54 6.10 14.47 -6.55
C ARG A 54 5.91 13.57 -5.35
N LEU A 55 5.45 14.14 -4.22
CA LEU A 55 5.26 13.39 -2.98
C LEU A 55 4.18 12.34 -3.14
N ILE A 56 3.08 12.69 -3.80
CA ILE A 56 2.01 11.74 -4.14
C ILE A 56 2.53 10.65 -5.07
N ALA A 57 3.26 11.01 -6.14
CA ALA A 57 3.84 10.00 -7.04
C ALA A 57 4.84 9.07 -6.32
N LEU A 58 5.63 9.60 -5.37
CA LEU A 58 6.55 8.79 -4.57
C LEU A 58 5.81 7.86 -3.61
N ALA A 59 4.73 8.33 -2.96
CA ALA A 59 3.88 7.52 -2.10
C ALA A 59 3.20 6.38 -2.89
N VAL A 60 2.64 6.68 -4.06
CA VAL A 60 2.04 5.66 -4.94
C VAL A 60 3.11 4.71 -5.50
N GLY A 61 4.32 5.20 -5.77
CA GLY A 61 5.45 4.36 -6.17
C GLY A 61 5.90 3.40 -5.06
N ALA A 62 5.94 3.86 -3.81
CA ALA A 62 6.20 3.01 -2.65
C ALA A 62 5.09 1.95 -2.46
N LEU A 63 3.83 2.31 -2.70
CA LEU A 63 2.72 1.36 -2.70
C LEU A 63 2.86 0.30 -3.80
N LEU A 64 3.35 0.67 -4.98
CA LEU A 64 3.63 -0.28 -6.05
C LEU A 64 4.74 -1.25 -5.65
N ALA A 65 5.84 -0.75 -5.07
CA ALA A 65 6.92 -1.58 -4.57
C ALA A 65 6.44 -2.59 -3.51
N ARG A 66 5.54 -2.16 -2.62
CA ARG A 66 4.90 -3.04 -1.63
C ARG A 66 4.12 -4.17 -2.29
N SER A 67 3.33 -3.86 -3.31
CA SER A 67 2.58 -4.87 -4.06
C SER A 67 3.50 -5.89 -4.75
N VAL A 68 4.64 -5.45 -5.29
CA VAL A 68 5.65 -6.35 -5.89
C VAL A 68 6.26 -7.28 -4.83
N VAL A 69 6.57 -6.76 -3.65
CA VAL A 69 7.10 -7.56 -2.53
C VAL A 69 6.06 -8.60 -2.07
N GLY A 70 4.79 -8.22 -1.97
CA GLY A 70 3.69 -9.13 -1.68
C GLY A 70 3.53 -10.25 -2.72
N ALA A 71 3.58 -9.90 -4.01
CA ALA A 71 3.57 -10.89 -5.09
C ALA A 71 4.77 -11.83 -5.03
N GLY A 72 5.97 -11.29 -4.77
CA GLY A 72 7.18 -12.07 -4.60
C GLY A 72 7.08 -13.09 -3.45
N THR A 73 6.37 -12.75 -2.36
CA THR A 73 6.10 -13.69 -1.26
C THR A 73 5.15 -14.80 -1.68
N VAL A 74 4.06 -14.47 -2.38
CA VAL A 74 3.10 -15.48 -2.90
C VAL A 74 3.75 -16.43 -3.90
N LEU A 75 4.69 -15.93 -4.71
CA LEU A 75 5.45 -16.73 -5.67
C LEU A 75 6.64 -17.49 -5.04
N GLY A 76 6.87 -17.36 -3.73
CA GLY A 76 7.98 -18.01 -3.03
C GLY A 76 9.37 -17.40 -3.30
N VAL A 77 9.44 -16.24 -3.95
CA VAL A 77 10.69 -15.53 -4.28
C VAL A 77 11.19 -14.69 -3.09
N VAL A 78 10.27 -14.10 -2.30
CA VAL A 78 10.61 -13.24 -1.16
C VAL A 78 10.33 -13.97 0.16
N PRO A 79 11.34 -14.22 1.00
CA PRO A 79 11.15 -14.83 2.31
C PRO A 79 10.24 -13.99 3.21
N MET A 80 9.42 -14.65 4.03
CA MET A 80 8.44 -13.98 4.90
C MET A 80 9.03 -12.93 5.85
N PRO A 81 10.24 -13.10 6.45
CA PRO A 81 10.86 -12.05 7.28
C PRO A 81 11.22 -10.80 6.48
N VAL A 82 11.72 -10.98 5.25
CA VAL A 82 12.06 -9.88 4.34
C VAL A 82 10.79 -9.16 3.91
N HIS A 83 9.73 -9.91 3.60
CA HIS A 83 8.42 -9.33 3.32
C HIS A 83 7.94 -8.45 4.48
N HIS A 84 7.93 -8.96 5.72
CA HIS A 84 7.45 -8.18 6.86
C HIS A 84 8.24 -6.89 7.01
N LEU A 85 9.57 -6.96 7.00
CA LEU A 85 10.41 -5.78 7.16
C LEU A 85 10.18 -4.76 6.04
N VAL A 86 10.26 -5.20 4.78
CA VAL A 86 10.16 -4.30 3.63
C VAL A 86 8.74 -3.76 3.46
N ALA A 87 7.72 -4.62 3.54
CA ALA A 87 6.33 -4.21 3.39
C ALA A 87 5.90 -3.24 4.51
N HIS A 88 6.25 -3.52 5.77
CA HIS A 88 5.92 -2.61 6.88
C HIS A 88 6.71 -1.30 6.80
N SER A 89 7.97 -1.34 6.36
CA SER A 89 8.76 -0.12 6.18
C SER A 89 8.19 0.76 5.06
N LEU A 90 7.73 0.14 3.96
CA LEU A 90 7.05 0.85 2.88
C LEU A 90 5.73 1.45 3.36
N ASP A 91 4.94 0.74 4.17
CA ASP A 91 3.71 1.27 4.75
C ASP A 91 3.96 2.53 5.59
N PHE A 92 5.00 2.51 6.43
CA PHE A 92 5.44 3.68 7.19
C PHE A 92 5.87 4.83 6.28
N LEU A 93 6.67 4.55 5.24
CA LEU A 93 7.12 5.56 4.28
C LEU A 93 5.95 6.20 3.52
N ILE A 94 4.99 5.39 3.07
CA ILE A 94 3.78 5.89 2.39
C ILE A 94 3.03 6.85 3.31
N ALA A 95 2.78 6.46 4.56
CA ALA A 95 2.11 7.31 5.54
C ALA A 95 2.88 8.62 5.80
N ALA A 96 4.20 8.54 5.97
CA ALA A 96 5.05 9.72 6.18
C ALA A 96 5.02 10.67 4.97
N LEU A 97 5.07 10.15 3.75
CA LEU A 97 5.01 10.96 2.53
C LEU A 97 3.65 11.65 2.35
N VAL A 98 2.56 10.93 2.62
CA VAL A 98 1.21 11.50 2.56
C VAL A 98 1.06 12.60 3.62
N LEU A 99 1.46 12.33 4.86
CA LEU A 99 1.40 13.30 5.94
C LEU A 99 2.24 14.54 5.65
N TYR A 100 3.46 14.36 5.15
CA TYR A 100 4.33 15.47 4.76
C TYR A 100 3.74 16.27 3.59
N ALA A 101 3.14 15.60 2.61
CA ALA A 101 2.48 16.28 1.49
C ALA A 101 1.33 17.16 1.97
N VAL A 102 0.50 16.67 2.89
CA VAL A 102 -0.58 17.44 3.51
C VAL A 102 -0.02 18.58 4.35
N TYR A 103 0.94 18.31 5.24
CA TYR A 103 1.52 19.33 6.11
C TYR A 103 2.18 20.48 5.33
N ALA A 104 2.98 20.15 4.30
CA ALA A 104 3.72 21.15 3.53
C ALA A 104 2.88 21.89 2.46
N HIS A 105 1.69 21.37 2.10
CA HIS A 105 0.89 21.91 1.00
C HIS A 105 -0.61 22.05 1.36
N ALA A 106 -0.95 22.10 2.66
CA ALA A 106 -2.31 22.36 3.11
C ALA A 106 -2.73 23.79 2.70
N PRO A 107 -3.89 23.97 2.03
CA PRO A 107 -4.45 25.29 1.77
C PRO A 107 -4.99 25.84 3.10
N GLY A 108 -4.25 26.76 3.72
CA GLY A 108 -4.65 27.39 4.99
C GLY A 108 -3.46 27.83 5.83
N ALA A 109 -2.64 28.75 5.31
CA ALA A 109 -1.87 29.63 6.18
C ALA A 109 -2.89 30.55 6.88
N VAL A 110 -3.28 30.18 8.09
CA VAL A 110 -4.10 31.05 8.94
C VAL A 110 -3.23 32.23 9.34
N GLY A 111 -3.42 33.36 8.66
CA GLY A 111 -2.74 34.62 8.99
C GLY A 111 -2.58 35.51 7.77
N ASP A 112 -3.64 36.25 7.43
CA ASP A 112 -3.52 37.58 6.80
C ASP A 112 -4.83 38.39 6.90
N ASP A 113 -5.97 37.75 7.20
CA ASP A 113 -7.26 38.48 7.36
C ASP A 113 -7.47 39.12 8.74
N ALA A 114 -6.48 39.03 9.65
CA ALA A 114 -6.55 39.62 11.00
C ALA A 114 -5.79 40.95 11.14
N ALA A 115 -5.27 41.52 10.05
CA ALA A 115 -4.39 42.69 10.09
C ALA A 115 -4.73 43.77 9.05
N SER A 116 -6.00 44.11 8.90
CA SER A 116 -6.40 45.38 8.29
C SER A 116 -7.46 46.03 9.15
N ASP A 117 -7.00 47.07 9.87
CA ASP A 117 -7.73 48.04 10.69
C ASP A 117 -8.95 48.67 9.99
#